data_AF-A0A948PN73-F1
#
_entry.id   AF-A0A948PN73-F1
#
_cell.length_a   1.000
_cell.length_b   1.000
_cell.length_c   1.000
_cell.angle_alpha   90.00
_cell.angle_beta   90.00
_cell.angle_gamma   90.00
#
_symmetry.space_group_name_H-M   'P 1'
#
loop_
_entity.id
_entity.type
_entity.pdbx_description
1 polymer ?
#
loop_
_entity_poly.entity_id
_entity_poly.type
_entity_poly.pdbx_seq_one_letter_code
_entity_poly.pdbx_strand_id
1 'polypeptide(L)' 'MSRPVTLFTGQWADLSFEDVCRKTSGWGYDGLEIACWGDHMDVRKAASDPSYVKGKKEQLGEHNLGCWALGAHLT' A
#
# COMPACT_ATOMS: atom_id res chain seq x y z
N MET A 1 -10.05 -17.72 11.68
CA MET A 1 -9.73 -16.34 11.25
C MET A 1 -10.46 -16.05 9.97
N SER A 2 -11.10 -14.89 9.85
CA SER A 2 -11.62 -14.39 8.57
C SER A 2 -10.46 -14.12 7.61
N ARG A 3 -10.71 -14.25 6.31
CA ARG A 3 -9.72 -13.91 5.27
C ARG A 3 -9.58 -12.39 5.20
N PRO A 4 -8.37 -11.82 5.10
CA PRO A 4 -8.18 -10.38 4.94
C PRO A 4 -8.87 -9.86 3.67
N VAL A 5 -9.59 -8.75 3.79
CA VAL A 5 -10.17 -7.99 2.68
C VAL A 5 -9.29 -6.78 2.42
N THR A 6 -8.74 -6.70 1.21
CA THR A 6 -7.78 -5.67 0.83
C THR A 6 -8.27 -4.83 -0.33
N LEU A 7 -7.86 -3.57 -0.38
CA LEU A 7 -8.16 -2.66 -1.48
C LEU A 7 -6.95 -2.54 -2.41
N PHE A 8 -7.17 -2.71 -3.71
CA PHE A 8 -6.17 -2.43 -4.72
C PHE A 8 -6.03 -0.91 -4.95
N THR A 9 -4.79 -0.40 -4.88
CA THR A 9 -4.55 1.06 -4.92
C THR A 9 -4.41 1.64 -6.32
N GLY A 10 -4.49 0.84 -7.39
CA GLY A 10 -4.24 1.31 -8.76
C GLY A 10 -5.19 2.40 -9.26
N GLN A 11 -6.47 2.31 -8.91
CA GLN A 11 -7.50 3.31 -9.26
C GLN A 11 -7.39 4.60 -8.45
N TRP A 12 -6.51 4.64 -7.45
CA TRP A 12 -6.36 5.74 -6.49
C TRP A 12 -5.00 6.43 -6.62
N ALA A 13 -4.28 6.21 -7.72
CA ALA A 13 -2.91 6.71 -7.93
C ALA A 13 -2.82 8.24 -8.10
N ASP A 14 -3.97 8.93 -8.17
CA ASP A 14 -4.09 10.39 -8.11
C ASP A 14 -4.04 10.94 -6.68
N LEU A 15 -4.23 10.09 -5.67
CA LEU A 15 -4.07 10.43 -4.25
C LEU A 15 -2.68 10.06 -3.75
N SER A 16 -2.25 10.72 -2.67
CA SER A 16 -1.02 10.30 -1.98
C SER A 16 -1.22 8.94 -1.31
N PHE A 17 -0.13 8.18 -1.15
CA PHE A 17 -0.19 6.89 -0.44
C PHE A 17 -0.77 7.03 0.98
N GLU A 18 -0.44 8.13 1.68
CA GLU A 18 -0.95 8.42 3.02
C GLU A 18 -2.46 8.68 3.03
N ASP A 19 -2.98 9.42 2.04
CA ASP A 19 -4.41 9.64 1.92
C ASP A 19 -5.17 8.34 1.63
N VAL A 20 -4.58 7.45 0.82
CA VAL A 20 -5.13 6.11 0.56
C VAL A 20 -5.15 5.28 1.84
N CYS A 21 -4.06 5.23 2.61
CA CYS A 21 -4.01 4.52 3.89
C CYS A 21 -5.10 5.02 4.86
N ARG A 22 -5.16 6.33 5.10
CA ARG A 22 -6.15 6.95 5.99
C ARG A 22 -7.58 6.63 5.58
N LYS A 23 -7.91 6.76 4.29
CA LYS A 23 -9.25 6.47 3.76
C LYS A 23 -9.60 4.99 3.90
N THR A 24 -8.70 4.12 3.48
CA THR A 24 -8.93 2.68 3.43
C THR A 24 -9.11 2.07 4.83
N SER A 25 -8.33 2.56 5.80
CA SER A 25 -8.52 2.23 7.22
C SER A 25 -9.89 2.69 7.73
N GLY A 26 -10.28 3.95 7.42
CA GLY A 26 -11.60 4.47 7.79
C GLY A 26 -12.79 3.74 7.15
N TRP A 27 -12.57 3.04 6.02
CA TRP A 27 -13.59 2.21 5.36
C TRP A 27 -13.67 0.78 5.91
N GLY A 28 -12.73 0.37 6.78
CA GLY A 28 -12.74 -0.94 7.42
C GLY A 28 -12.10 -2.07 6.61
N TYR A 29 -11.21 -1.75 5.66
CA TYR A 29 -10.37 -2.76 5.00
C TYR A 29 -9.23 -3.22 5.92
N ASP A 30 -8.80 -4.46 5.74
CA ASP A 30 -7.69 -5.05 6.50
C ASP A 30 -6.31 -4.65 5.93
N GLY A 31 -6.27 -4.12 4.70
CA GLY A 31 -5.03 -3.64 4.11
C GLY A 31 -5.12 -3.35 2.62
N LEU A 32 -3.95 -3.31 1.98
CA LEU A 32 -3.78 -2.84 0.61
C LEU A 32 -3.09 -3.89 -0.28
N GLU A 33 -3.55 -3.98 -1.53
CA GLU A 33 -2.72 -4.44 -2.64
C GLU A 33 -2.10 -3.19 -3.29
N ILE A 34 -0.80 -2.99 -3.08
CA ILE A 34 -0.16 -1.71 -3.41
C ILE A 34 0.27 -1.72 -4.88
N ALA A 35 -0.22 -0.73 -5.63
CA ALA A 35 0.18 -0.48 -7.01
C ALA A 35 1.65 -0.02 -7.11
N CYS A 36 2.39 -0.60 -8.05
CA CYS A 36 3.80 -0.32 -8.31
C CYS A 36 4.04 0.91 -9.21
N TRP A 37 3.23 1.94 -9.05
CA TRP A 37 3.33 3.22 -9.77
C TRP A 37 2.79 4.37 -8.91
N GLY A 38 2.88 5.59 -9.43
CA GLY A 38 2.58 6.80 -8.64
C GLY A 38 3.56 6.93 -7.47
N ASP A 39 3.10 7.48 -6.35
CA ASP A 39 3.87 7.54 -5.10
C ASP A 39 3.60 6.32 -4.17
N HIS A 40 2.77 5.37 -4.63
CA HIS A 40 2.34 4.21 -3.84
C HIS A 40 3.49 3.22 -3.57
N MET A 41 4.22 2.80 -4.60
CA MET A 41 5.38 1.91 -4.45
C MET A 41 6.41 2.12 -5.57
N ASP A 42 7.60 2.57 -5.19
CA ASP A 42 8.79 2.59 -6.05
C ASP A 42 9.53 1.26 -5.91
N VAL A 43 9.31 0.34 -6.86
CA VAL A 43 9.87 -1.02 -6.82
C VAL A 43 11.39 -1.06 -6.92
N ARG A 44 12.02 -0.06 -7.53
CA ARG A 44 13.48 0.01 -7.63
C ARG A 44 14.08 0.34 -6.27
N LYS A 45 13.53 1.35 -5.59
CA LYS A 45 13.92 1.67 -4.21
C LYS A 45 13.61 0.52 -3.26
N ALA A 46 12.44 -0.10 -3.39
CA ALA A 46 12.08 -1.25 -2.56
C ALA A 46 13.05 -2.43 -2.70
N ALA A 47 13.62 -2.64 -3.89
CA ALA A 47 14.60 -3.70 -4.14
C ALA A 47 16.00 -3.39 -3.59
N SER A 48 16.39 -2.11 -3.51
CA SER A 48 17.76 -1.71 -3.13
C SER A 48 17.89 -1.09 -1.74
N ASP A 49 16.80 -0.59 -1.16
CA ASP A 49 16.80 0.16 0.08
C ASP A 49 15.82 -0.47 1.10
N PRO A 50 16.33 -1.27 2.06
CA PRO A 50 15.51 -1.86 3.11
C PRO A 50 14.79 -0.82 3.99
N SER A 51 15.35 0.39 4.12
CA SER A 51 14.74 1.46 4.92
C SER A 51 13.47 2.02 4.27
N TYR A 52 13.41 2.04 2.93
CA TYR A 52 12.20 2.39 2.18
C TYR A 52 11.04 1.44 2.49
N VAL A 53 11.30 0.13 2.43
CA VAL A 53 10.29 -0.90 2.75
C VAL A 53 9.87 -0.82 4.21
N LYS A 54 10.82 -0.56 5.12
CA LYS A 54 10.52 -0.35 6.54
C LYS A 54 9.57 0.83 6.74
N GLY A 55 9.86 1.97 6.11
CA GLY A 55 9.00 3.16 6.19
C GLY A 55 7.59 2.89 5.64
N LYS A 56 7.45 2.18 4.52
CA LYS A 56 6.13 1.77 4.00
C LYS A 56 5.36 0.86 4.97
N LYS A 57 6.05 -0.06 5.65
CA LYS A 57 5.42 -0.91 6.68
C LYS A 57 5.00 -0.13 7.92
N GLU A 58 5.81 0.86 8.33
CA GLU A 58 5.47 1.75 9.44
C GLU A 58 4.22 2.57 9.12
N GLN A 59 4.17 3.19 7.93
CA GLN A 59 2.99 3.92 7.44
C GLN A 59 1.73 3.04 7.44
N LEU A 60 1.79 1.82 6.90
CA LEU A 60 0.67 0.89 6.95
C LEU A 60 0.24 0.57 8.40
N GLY A 61 1.23 0.36 9.28
CA GLY A 61 1.00 0.05 10.69
C GLY A 61 0.31 1.16 11.48
N GLU A 62 0.63 2.43 11.18
CA GLU A 62 -0.05 3.60 11.78
C GLU A 62 -1.57 3.61 11.51
N HIS A 63 -2.00 2.98 10.40
CA HIS A 63 -3.39 2.89 9.98
C HIS A 63 -4.02 1.50 10.22
N ASN A 64 -3.35 0.60 10.95
CA ASN A 64 -3.75 -0.80 11.15
C ASN A 64 -3.97 -1.59 9.85
N LEU A 65 -3.25 -1.25 8.79
CA LEU A 65 -3.35 -1.90 7.48
C LEU A 65 -2.22 -2.91 7.28
N GLY A 66 -2.53 -4.02 6.61
CA GLY A 66 -1.55 -4.97 6.09
C GLY A 66 -1.26 -4.80 4.60
N CYS A 67 -0.31 -5.57 4.08
CA CYS A 67 -0.04 -5.71 2.65
C CYS A 67 0.40 -7.15 2.35
N TRP A 68 -0.33 -7.84 1.47
CA TRP A 68 -0.08 -9.25 1.10
C TRP A 68 0.26 -9.43 -0.38
N ALA A 69 0.03 -8.41 -1.20
CA ALA A 69 0.24 -8.45 -2.64
C ALA A 69 0.65 -7.06 -3.17
N LEU A 70 1.33 -7.07 -4.31
CA LEU A 70 1.67 -5.89 -5.08
C LEU A 70 1.04 -6.01 -6.47
N GLY A 71 0.49 -4.92 -6.99
CA GLY A 71 -0.06 -4.84 -8.33
C GLY A 71 0.90 -4.14 -9.28
N ALA A 72 1.42 -4.84 -10.28
CA ALA A 72 2.41 -4.32 -11.25
C ALA A 72 1.91 -4.45 -12.69
N HIS A 73 0.71 -3.94 -12.96
CA HIS A 73 0.06 -4.07 -14.27
C HIS A 73 0.61 -3.12 -15.35
N LEU A 74 1.16 -1.98 -14.93
CA LEU A 74 1.71 -0.98 -15.85
C LEU A 74 3.18 -1.28 -16.16
N THR A 75 3.60 -0.89 -17.36
CA THR A 75 4.97 -1.01 -17.88
C THR A 75 5.75 0.29 -17.74
#